data_AF-A0A7W6TB49-F1
#
_entry.id   AF-A0A7W6TB49-F1
#
_cell.length_a   1.000
_cell.length_b   1.000
_cell.length_c   1.000
_cell.angle_alpha   90.00
_cell.angle_beta   90.00
_cell.angle_gamma   90.00
#
_symmetry.space_group_name_H-M   'P 1'
#
loop_
_entity.id
_entity.type
_entity.pdbx_description
1 polymer ?
#
loop_
_entity_poly.entity_id
_entity_poly.type
_entity_poly.pdbx_seq_one_letter_code
_entity_poly.pdbx_strand_id
1 'polypeptide(L)' 'MMPSTFSLHKIDEAIRDLEEKVAHGTEITREELASGILRITKRFRDELEAVVTVIDSLKDHTGLTVAAARPKQRER' A
#
# COMPACT_ATOMS: atom_id res chain seq x y z
N MET A 1 17.84 -14.87 -1.16
CA MET A 1 17.32 -13.64 -0.51
C MET A 1 15.83 -13.89 -0.30
N MET A 2 15.35 -14.00 0.93
CA MET A 2 13.92 -14.22 1.19
C MET A 2 13.14 -12.98 0.72
N PRO A 3 12.00 -13.12 0.01
CA PRO A 3 11.17 -11.97 -0.32
C PRO A 3 10.69 -11.35 1.00
N SER A 4 10.97 -10.06 1.20
CA SER A 4 10.40 -9.30 2.31
C SER A 4 8.89 -9.47 2.26
N THR A 5 8.33 -10.18 3.23
CA THR A 5 6.90 -10.38 3.34
C THR A 5 6.24 -9.02 3.55
N PHE A 6 5.30 -8.66 2.67
CA PHE A 6 4.46 -7.47 2.81
C PHE A 6 3.98 -7.32 4.26
N SER A 7 4.23 -6.16 4.86
CA SER A 7 4.16 -5.99 6.32
C SER A 7 2.99 -5.10 6.73
N LEU A 8 1.80 -5.35 6.16
CA LEU A 8 0.55 -4.66 6.50
C LEU A 8 0.22 -4.72 8.00
N HIS A 9 0.66 -5.78 8.70
CA HIS A 9 0.46 -5.93 10.15
C HIS A 9 0.94 -4.73 10.98
N LYS A 10 1.97 -4.00 10.51
CA LYS A 10 2.46 -2.82 11.24
C LYS A 10 1.71 -1.53 10.94
N ILE A 11 0.90 -1.53 9.87
CA ILE A 11 -0.09 -0.48 9.61
C ILE A 11 -1.28 -0.71 10.54
N ASP A 12 -1.76 -1.95 10.65
CA ASP A 12 -2.84 -2.32 11.56
C ASP A 12 -2.51 -2.02 13.02
N GLU A 13 -1.27 -2.30 13.44
CA GLU A 13 -0.79 -1.96 14.78
C GLU A 13 -0.80 -0.45 15.02
N ALA A 14 -0.35 0.36 14.05
CA ALA A 14 -0.34 1.82 14.19
C ALA A 14 -1.75 2.44 14.21
N ILE A 15 -2.70 1.84 13.48
CA ILE A 15 -4.11 2.24 13.52
C ILE A 15 -4.71 1.87 14.88
N ARG A 16 -4.46 0.65 15.35
CA ARG A 16 -4.97 0.16 16.64
C ARG A 16 -4.47 0.98 17.82
N ASP A 17 -3.19 1.36 17.83
CA ASP A 17 -2.63 2.26 18.86
C ASP A 17 -3.38 3.60 18.92
N LEU A 18 -3.77 4.15 17.76
CA LEU A 18 -4.53 5.40 17.70
C LEU A 18 -5.98 5.19 18.17
N GLU A 19 -6.62 4.11 17.74
CA GLU A 19 -7.98 3.74 18.18
C GLU A 19 -8.04 3.51 19.69
N GLU A 20 -7.04 2.83 20.26
CA GLU A 20 -6.95 2.57 21.69
C GLU A 20 -6.79 3.86 22.49
N LYS A 21 -5.93 4.78 22.04
CA LYS A 21 -5.78 6.10 22.66
C LYS A 21 -7.10 6.89 22.66
N VAL A 22 -7.83 6.87 21.54
CA VAL A 22 -9.16 7.51 21.45
C VAL A 22 -10.17 6.84 22.37
N ALA A 23 -10.23 5.50 22.38
CA ALA A 23 -11.18 4.72 23.17
C ALA A 23 -10.98 4.90 24.68
N HIS A 24 -9.73 5.04 25.14
CA HIS A 24 -9.41 5.28 26.55
C HIS A 24 -9.51 6.75 26.97
N GLY A 25 -10.01 7.63 26.09
CA GLY A 25 -10.12 9.07 26.39
C GLY A 25 -8.77 9.75 26.62
N THR A 26 -7.69 9.16 26.10
CA THR A 26 -6.37 9.79 26.15
C THR A 26 -6.41 11.02 25.25
N GLU A 27 -6.03 12.16 25.79
CA GLU A 27 -5.94 13.39 25.01
C GLU A 27 -4.81 13.21 23.97
N ILE A 28 -5.19 13.04 22.70
CA ILE A 28 -4.24 12.96 21.60
C ILE A 28 -3.97 14.38 21.12
N THR A 29 -2.71 14.80 21.17
CA THR A 29 -2.32 16.09 20.60
C THR A 29 -2.46 16.07 19.07
N ARG A 30 -2.67 17.25 18.48
CA ARG A 30 -2.74 17.39 17.03
C ARG A 30 -1.46 16.88 16.35
N GLU A 31 -0.31 17.11 16.99
CA GLU A 31 1.00 16.67 16.55
C GLU A 31 1.14 15.14 16.57
N GLU A 32 0.69 14.48 17.64
CA GLU A 32 0.69 13.01 17.73
C GLU A 32 -0.21 12.36 16.69
N LEU A 33 -1.41 12.92 16.47
CA LEU A 33 -2.32 12.45 15.42
C LEU A 33 -1.70 12.61 14.04
N ALA A 34 -1.15 13.79 13.73
CA ALA A 34 -0.50 14.07 12.46
C ALA A 34 0.71 13.15 12.22
N SER A 35 1.51 12.89 13.26
CA SER A 35 2.64 11.96 13.21
C SER A 35 2.19 10.51 12.97
N GLY A 36 1.13 10.07 13.65
CA GLY A 36 0.53 8.75 13.44
C GLY A 36 0.04 8.55 12.01
N ILE A 37 -0.73 9.50 11.49
CA ILE A 37 -1.22 9.50 10.09
C ILE A 37 -0.05 9.48 9.10
N LEU A 38 0.99 10.29 9.33
CA LEU A 38 2.17 10.33 8.46
C LEU A 38 2.90 8.97 8.43
N ARG A 39 3.08 8.34 9.60
CA ARG A 39 3.72 7.02 9.72
C ARG A 39 2.92 5.94 8.99
N ILE A 40 1.60 5.93 9.14
CA ILE A 40 0.69 5.00 8.45
C ILE A 40 0.80 5.20 6.93
N THR A 41 0.67 6.45 6.48
CA THR A 41 0.66 6.79 5.04
C THR A 41 1.98 6.45 4.37
N LYS A 42 3.12 6.70 5.04
CA LYS A 42 4.44 6.34 4.52
C LYS A 42 4.59 4.83 4.36
N ARG A 43 4.21 4.05 5.39
CA ARG A 43 4.28 2.59 5.31
C ARG A 43 3.38 2.04 4.21
N PHE A 44 2.17 2.57 4.06
CA PHE A 44 1.27 2.16 2.99
C PHE A 44 1.87 2.43 1.60
N ARG A 45 2.51 3.59 1.41
CA ARG A 45 3.25 3.90 0.17
C ARG A 45 4.37 2.89 -0.08
N ASP A 46 5.21 2.64 0.93
CA ASP A 46 6.37 1.74 0.79
C ASP A 46 5.92 0.32 0.40
N GLU A 47 4.83 -0.17 1.00
CA GLU A 47 4.25 -1.48 0.67
C GLU A 47 3.64 -1.51 -0.75
N LEU A 48 2.95 -0.44 -1.17
CA LEU A 48 2.44 -0.32 -2.55
C LEU A 48 3.57 -0.31 -3.59
N GLU A 49 4.67 0.39 -3.31
CA GLU A 49 5.84 0.43 -4.19
C GLU A 49 6.49 -0.96 -4.33
N ALA A 50 6.55 -1.72 -3.23
CA ALA A 50 6.98 -3.11 -3.27
C ALA A 50 6.04 -3.98 -4.12
N VAL A 51 4.71 -3.79 -4.04
CA VAL A 51 3.74 -4.52 -4.87
C VAL A 51 3.96 -4.21 -6.34
N VAL A 52 4.10 -2.93 -6.69
CA VAL A 52 4.34 -2.49 -8.08
C VAL A 52 5.62 -3.12 -8.63
N THR A 53 6.70 -3.13 -7.83
CA THR A 53 7.98 -3.75 -8.22
C THR A 53 7.83 -5.24 -8.50
N VAL A 54 7.07 -5.97 -7.67
CA VAL A 54 6.78 -7.39 -7.89
C VAL A 54 5.95 -7.60 -9.16
N ILE A 55 4.92 -6.78 -9.39
CA ILE A 55 4.08 -6.86 -10.60
C ILE A 55 4.92 -6.59 -11.85
N ASP A 56 5.77 -5.56 -11.85
CA ASP A 56 6.64 -5.26 -12.98
C ASP A 56 7.64 -6.41 -13.24
N SER A 57 8.22 -6.97 -12.17
CA SER A 57 9.10 -8.13 -12.30
C SER A 57 8.39 -9.34 -12.91
N LEU A 58 7.13 -9.58 -12.52
CA LEU A 58 6.29 -10.65 -13.09
C LEU A 58 5.92 -10.38 -14.55
N LYS A 59 5.62 -9.12 -14.91
CA LYS A 59 5.35 -8.70 -16.29
C LYS A 59 6.55 -8.99 -17.19
N ASP A 60 7.76 -8.67 -16.71
CA ASP A 60 9.01 -8.90 -17.45
C ASP A 60 9.33 -10.40 -17.57
N HIS A 61 9.01 -11.21 -16.56
CA HIS A 61 9.24 -12.67 -16.58
C HIS A 61 8.21 -13.45 -17.41
N THR A 62 6.98 -12.95 -17.53
CA THR A 62 5.89 -13.66 -18.22
C THR A 62 5.69 -13.17 -19.66
N GLY A 63 6.37 -12.11 -20.09
CA GLY A 63 6.18 -11.53 -21.42
C GLY A 63 4.76 -10.99 -21.64
N LEU A 64 3.98 -10.80 -20.57
CA LEU A 64 2.62 -10.25 -20.57
C LEU A 64 2.68 -8.76 -20.90
N THR A 65 2.98 -8.48 -22.16
CA THR A 65 2.67 -7.20 -22.76
C THR A 65 1.15 -7.18 -22.83
N VAL A 66 0.50 -6.40 -21.97
CA VAL A 66 -0.91 -6.05 -22.16
C VAL A 66 -0.95 -5.20 -23.42
N ALA A 67 -0.93 -5.86 -24.57
CA ALA A 67 -1.26 -5.25 -25.83
C ALA A 67 -2.68 -4.75 -25.64
N ALA A 68 -2.81 -3.44 -25.43
CA ALA A 68 -4.07 -2.74 -25.39
C ALA A 68 -4.90 -3.30 -26.54
N ALA A 69 -5.99 -3.98 -26.19
CA ALA A 69 -6.91 -4.55 -27.15
C ALA A 69 -7.47 -3.38 -27.96
N ARG A 70 -6.81 -3.06 -29.08
CA ARG A 70 -7.36 -2.14 -30.07
C ARG A 70 -8.69 -2.76 -30.49
N PRO A 71 -9.84 -2.11 -30.27
CA PRO A 71 -11.07 -2.61 -30.82
C PRO A 71 -10.90 -2.61 -32.33
N LYS A 72 -11.00 -3.78 -32.96
CA LYS A 72 -11.09 -3.86 -34.41
C LYS A 72 -12.38 -3.17 -34.79
N GLN A 73 -12.26 -1.93 -35.25
CA GLN A 73 -13.31 -1.21 -35.94
C GLN A 73 -13.73 -2.08 -37.12
N ARG A 74 -14.89 -2.74 -37.00
CA ARG A 74 -15.54 -3.46 -38.09
C ARG A 74 -15.94 -2.39 -39.11
N GLU A 75 -15.19 -2.30 -40.21
CA GLU A 75 -15.66 -1.57 -41.40
C GLU A 75 -16.92 -2.26 -41.94
N ARG A 76 -17.82 -1.41 -42.43
CA ARG A 76 -19.21 -1.70 -42.79
C ARG A 76 -19.35 -2.63 -43.99
#